data_AF-A0A0W8FGN5-F1
#
_entry.id   AF-A0A0W8FGN5-F1
#
_cell.length_a   1.000
_cell.length_b   1.000
_cell.length_c   1.000
_cell.angle_alpha   90.00
_cell.angle_beta   90.00
_cell.angle_gamma   90.00
#
_symmetry.space_group_name_H-M   'P 1'
#
loop_
_entity.id
_entity.type
_entity.pdbx_description
1 polymer ?
#
loop_
_entity_poly.entity_id
_entity_poly.type
_entity_poly.pdbx_seq_one_letter_code
_entity_poly.pdbx_strand_id
1 'polypeptide(L)'
;MAKKSLVIPDDRSVIVVSDLHLGSQEGLETARRFYRFLEHLSNGCIPLPDACRAGGAAASPDPATRECLLPPEAIILLGDILELWDPRNQDRNMAYTDAFQPFLTMRDMDCDVIYVAGNHDEDIVEIIESYDEELGQLEQSENGLLQNYRIEYLKEEGRQKPVSLKIPWRGSRKLEICSRKYPAPRLKGGELGIDVGGTRYAFLHGQQFDREQITYTTSQVLGRRFDPVDFFQDLACTSVARMFRLTRPGKNPLLTIGIFLAAILLAAIPLWAVLASDSGIWRPVIGALGGILLALISLYYGLFRFGDKERDYPSSAVLGLICALIFILVVGALWAGMMNYLFYIPLILSGYFLAVIGIPVAISVVKKRFYNRLSSTRDWTSEKIMNPQKSSFDPSKYLYESPVLVFGHTHIPDFERGNLETGRIRLFVNSGSWMREDGKSNADLDTFIYIDKAGICCLRWNDEEGRVECYRKDKGGPEGKVPLCEYILKSNIQLRD
;
A
#
# COMPACT_ATOMS: atom_id res chain seq x y z
N MET A 1 29.06 -21.12 -12.44
CA MET A 1 27.78 -21.65 -12.93
C MET A 1 26.90 -20.47 -13.28
N ALA A 2 26.64 -20.22 -14.57
CA ALA A 2 25.71 -19.19 -15.00
C ALA A 2 24.30 -19.57 -14.48
N LYS A 3 23.67 -18.67 -13.72
CA LYS A 3 22.32 -18.91 -13.20
C LYS A 3 21.35 -18.68 -14.36
N LYS A 4 20.61 -19.73 -14.71
CA LYS A 4 19.57 -19.69 -15.74
C LYS A 4 18.52 -18.65 -15.34
N SER A 5 18.24 -17.69 -16.23
CA SER A 5 17.10 -16.78 -16.11
C SER A 5 15.80 -17.59 -15.95
N LEU A 6 14.79 -17.01 -15.30
CA LEU A 6 13.45 -17.58 -15.31
C LEU A 6 12.93 -17.45 -16.75
N VAL A 7 12.74 -18.57 -17.44
CA VAL A 7 12.24 -18.60 -18.82
C VAL A 7 10.77 -19.00 -18.77
N ILE A 8 9.90 -18.17 -19.35
CA ILE A 8 8.48 -18.46 -19.49
C ILE A 8 8.24 -19.31 -20.74
N PRO A 9 7.44 -20.39 -20.67
CA PRO A 9 7.11 -21.20 -21.84
C PRO A 9 6.40 -20.41 -22.95
N ASP A 10 6.61 -20.81 -24.21
CA ASP A 10 6.08 -20.14 -25.42
C ASP A 10 4.55 -20.18 -25.57
N ASP A 11 3.87 -21.03 -24.79
CA ASP A 11 2.42 -21.20 -24.73
C ASP A 11 1.81 -20.55 -23.49
N ARG A 12 2.60 -19.72 -22.78
CA ARG A 12 2.21 -19.07 -21.54
C ARG A 12 2.50 -17.57 -21.57
N SER A 13 1.92 -16.85 -20.61
CA SER A 13 2.11 -15.40 -20.47
C SER A 13 2.53 -14.97 -19.06
N VAL A 14 2.89 -13.70 -18.92
CA VAL A 14 3.00 -13.00 -17.64
C VAL A 14 1.99 -11.87 -17.63
N ILE A 15 1.22 -11.78 -16.56
CA ILE A 15 0.26 -10.69 -16.30
C ILE A 15 0.81 -9.83 -15.18
N VAL A 16 0.81 -8.51 -15.34
CA VAL A 16 1.27 -7.56 -14.31
C VAL A 16 0.20 -6.55 -14.01
N VAL A 17 -0.11 -6.39 -12.73
CA VAL A 17 -1.13 -5.47 -12.21
C VAL A 17 -0.56 -4.70 -11.05
N SER A 18 -0.83 -3.41 -10.92
CA SER A 18 -0.39 -2.57 -9.81
C SER A 18 -1.52 -1.68 -9.30
N ASP A 19 -1.30 -1.06 -8.14
CA ASP A 19 -2.14 0.05 -7.64
C ASP A 19 -3.63 -0.33 -7.56
N LEU A 20 -3.91 -1.50 -6.97
CA LEU A 20 -5.28 -1.95 -6.71
C LEU A 20 -5.90 -1.23 -5.50
N HIS A 21 -5.08 -0.91 -4.49
CA HIS A 21 -5.51 -0.31 -3.22
C HIS A 21 -6.75 -1.01 -2.62
N LEU A 22 -6.73 -2.35 -2.53
CA LEU A 22 -7.81 -3.13 -1.95
C LEU A 22 -7.98 -2.75 -0.48
N GLY A 23 -9.22 -2.47 -0.07
CA GLY A 23 -9.52 -1.89 1.24
C GLY A 23 -9.63 -0.38 1.24
N SER A 24 -9.31 0.33 0.16
CA SER A 24 -9.56 1.77 0.04
C SER A 24 -11.06 2.10 -0.05
N GLN A 25 -11.42 3.39 -0.12
CA GLN A 25 -12.82 3.83 -0.24
C GLN A 25 -13.52 3.18 -1.44
N GLU A 26 -12.85 3.12 -2.59
CA GLU A 26 -13.31 2.44 -3.81
C GLU A 26 -12.88 0.96 -3.88
N GLY A 27 -12.16 0.48 -2.85
CA GLY A 27 -11.52 -0.84 -2.84
C GLY A 27 -12.49 -2.00 -3.07
N LEU A 28 -13.76 -1.89 -2.62
CA LEU A 28 -14.76 -2.93 -2.82
C LEU A 28 -15.14 -3.08 -4.30
N GLU A 29 -15.29 -1.96 -5.01
CA GLU A 29 -15.64 -1.99 -6.42
C GLU A 29 -14.43 -2.40 -7.28
N THR A 30 -13.24 -1.91 -6.92
CA THR A 30 -12.00 -2.39 -7.53
C THR A 30 -11.81 -3.90 -7.35
N ALA A 31 -12.04 -4.43 -6.14
CA ALA A 31 -11.97 -5.86 -5.86
C ALA A 31 -12.93 -6.67 -6.75
N ARG A 32 -14.16 -6.20 -6.96
CA ARG A 32 -15.15 -6.88 -7.81
C ARG A 32 -14.77 -6.89 -9.28
N ARG A 33 -14.27 -5.77 -9.81
CA ARG A 33 -13.79 -5.68 -11.19
C ARG A 33 -12.57 -6.57 -11.41
N PHE A 34 -11.62 -6.53 -10.49
CA PHE A 34 -10.43 -7.37 -10.55
C PHE A 34 -10.75 -8.86 -10.41
N TYR A 35 -11.67 -9.24 -9.51
CA TYR A 35 -12.17 -10.61 -9.40
C TYR A 35 -12.80 -11.10 -10.72
N ARG A 36 -13.66 -10.29 -11.34
CA ARG A 36 -14.26 -10.64 -12.64
C ARG A 36 -13.21 -10.78 -13.75
N PHE A 37 -12.20 -9.91 -13.77
CA PHE A 37 -11.06 -10.06 -14.68
C PHE A 37 -10.33 -11.39 -14.47
N LEU A 38 -10.03 -11.76 -13.21
CA LEU A 38 -9.40 -13.04 -12.89
C LEU A 38 -10.28 -14.24 -13.27
N GLU A 39 -11.60 -14.17 -13.04
CA GLU A 39 -12.52 -15.21 -13.51
C GLU A 39 -12.45 -15.39 -15.02
N HIS A 40 -12.48 -14.30 -15.80
CA HIS A 40 -12.35 -14.39 -17.26
C HIS A 40 -10.99 -14.97 -17.67
N LEU A 41 -9.92 -14.57 -16.99
CA LEU A 41 -8.58 -15.05 -17.27
C LEU A 41 -8.44 -16.55 -16.95
N SER A 42 -9.16 -17.04 -15.95
CA SER A 42 -9.18 -18.46 -15.55
C SER A 42 -10.11 -19.34 -16.41
N ASN A 43 -11.23 -18.78 -16.88
CA ASN A 43 -12.31 -19.53 -17.53
C ASN A 43 -12.10 -19.73 -19.05
N GLY A 44 -11.08 -19.12 -19.66
CA GLY A 44 -10.64 -19.48 -21.00
C GLY A 44 -10.16 -18.32 -21.88
N CYS A 45 -10.46 -18.43 -23.17
CA CYS A 45 -9.96 -17.51 -24.20
C CYS A 45 -10.54 -16.10 -24.05
N ILE A 46 -9.71 -15.14 -23.62
CA ILE A 46 -9.99 -13.71 -23.77
C ILE A 46 -9.38 -13.25 -25.10
N PRO A 47 -10.15 -12.75 -26.08
CA PRO A 47 -9.59 -12.29 -27.35
C PRO A 47 -8.61 -11.13 -27.17
N LEU A 48 -7.40 -11.27 -27.72
CA LEU A 48 -6.43 -10.18 -27.77
C LEU A 48 -6.83 -9.18 -28.88
N PRO A 49 -6.95 -7.88 -28.57
CA PRO A 49 -7.31 -6.89 -29.59
C PRO A 49 -6.28 -6.81 -30.72
N ASP A 50 -6.77 -6.70 -31.97
CA ASP A 50 -5.90 -6.71 -33.15
C ASP A 50 -4.87 -5.57 -33.16
N ALA A 51 -5.24 -4.41 -32.60
CA ALA A 51 -4.35 -3.25 -32.48
C ALA A 51 -3.16 -3.46 -31.54
N CYS A 52 -3.16 -4.52 -30.73
CA CYS A 52 -2.07 -4.89 -29.83
C CYS A 52 -1.25 -6.07 -30.37
N ARG A 53 -1.45 -6.48 -31.62
CA ARG A 53 -0.64 -7.54 -32.23
C ARG A 53 0.67 -6.98 -32.76
N ALA A 54 1.77 -7.60 -32.36
CA ALA A 54 3.07 -7.34 -32.95
C ALA A 54 3.02 -7.71 -34.46
N GLY A 55 3.30 -6.75 -35.34
CA GLY A 55 3.39 -6.97 -36.78
C GLY A 55 2.18 -6.54 -37.62
N GLY A 56 1.13 -5.96 -37.02
CA GLY A 56 0.05 -5.30 -37.78
C GLY A 56 -0.74 -6.22 -38.70
N ALA A 57 -0.76 -7.54 -38.44
CA ALA A 57 -1.56 -8.48 -39.20
C ALA A 57 -3.05 -8.09 -39.11
N ALA A 58 -3.70 -7.96 -40.26
CA ALA A 58 -5.11 -7.64 -40.34
C ALA A 58 -5.94 -8.66 -39.55
N ALA A 59 -6.94 -8.18 -38.83
CA ALA A 59 -7.87 -9.01 -38.06
C ALA A 59 -8.41 -10.15 -38.94
N SER A 60 -8.32 -11.38 -38.46
CA SER A 60 -9.12 -12.44 -39.06
C SER A 60 -10.60 -12.10 -38.80
N PRO A 61 -11.44 -12.05 -39.84
CA PRO A 61 -12.87 -11.74 -39.69
C PRO A 61 -13.62 -12.84 -38.93
N ASP A 62 -13.04 -14.03 -38.78
CA ASP A 62 -13.63 -15.14 -38.05
C ASP A 62 -13.32 -15.06 -36.54
N PRO A 63 -14.33 -14.86 -35.66
CA PRO A 63 -14.15 -14.86 -34.21
C PRO A 63 -13.50 -16.13 -33.66
N ALA A 64 -13.69 -17.28 -34.32
CA ALA A 64 -13.12 -18.56 -33.90
C ALA A 64 -11.60 -18.65 -34.11
N THR A 65 -11.03 -17.74 -34.89
CA THR A 65 -9.60 -17.66 -35.20
C THR A 65 -8.89 -16.50 -34.49
N ARG A 66 -9.61 -15.76 -33.63
CA ARG A 66 -9.00 -14.69 -32.84
C ARG A 66 -8.04 -15.31 -31.83
N GLU A 67 -6.80 -14.85 -31.86
CA GLU A 67 -5.82 -15.21 -30.85
C GLU A 67 -6.30 -14.74 -29.47
N CYS A 68 -6.24 -15.67 -28.53
CA CYS A 68 -6.58 -15.43 -27.14
C CYS A 68 -5.34 -14.96 -26.38
N LEU A 69 -5.54 -14.28 -25.26
CA LEU A 69 -4.51 -14.20 -24.24
C LEU A 69 -4.08 -15.62 -23.86
N LEU A 70 -2.77 -15.87 -23.86
CA LEU A 70 -2.23 -17.12 -23.38
C LEU A 70 -2.45 -17.22 -21.86
N PRO A 71 -2.70 -18.44 -21.32
CA PRO A 71 -2.86 -18.61 -19.89
C PRO A 71 -1.58 -18.16 -19.15
N PRO A 72 -1.72 -17.50 -17.98
CA PRO A 72 -0.57 -16.97 -17.27
C PRO A 72 0.29 -18.10 -16.69
N GLU A 73 1.60 -18.03 -16.89
CA GLU A 73 2.57 -18.74 -16.05
C GLU A 73 2.75 -18.02 -14.72
N ALA A 74 2.66 -16.70 -14.74
CA ALA A 74 2.84 -15.84 -13.58
C ALA A 74 1.88 -14.65 -13.59
N ILE A 75 1.32 -14.33 -12.41
CA ILE A 75 0.63 -13.06 -12.14
C ILE A 75 1.49 -12.28 -11.15
N ILE A 76 1.95 -11.10 -11.57
CA ILE A 76 2.78 -10.19 -10.78
C ILE A 76 1.88 -9.05 -10.26
N LEU A 77 1.73 -8.98 -8.95
CA LEU A 77 1.07 -7.90 -8.23
C LEU A 77 2.15 -6.88 -7.84
N LEU A 78 2.28 -5.80 -8.61
CA LEU A 78 3.39 -4.86 -8.59
C LEU A 78 3.18 -3.67 -7.63
N GLY A 79 2.89 -4.04 -6.38
CA GLY A 79 2.75 -3.17 -5.20
C GLY A 79 1.55 -2.23 -5.20
N ASP A 80 1.33 -1.63 -4.03
CA ASP A 80 0.10 -0.91 -3.67
C ASP A 80 -1.17 -1.73 -3.98
N ILE A 81 -1.08 -3.00 -3.63
CA ILE A 81 -2.15 -3.99 -3.83
C ILE A 81 -3.15 -3.87 -2.70
N LEU A 82 -2.68 -3.76 -1.45
CA LEU A 82 -3.50 -3.52 -0.28
C LEU A 82 -3.37 -2.06 0.17
N GLU A 83 -4.48 -1.48 0.65
CA GLU A 83 -4.51 -0.15 1.25
C GLU A 83 -4.44 -0.26 2.78
N LEU A 84 -3.23 -0.35 3.34
CA LEU A 84 -3.03 -0.43 4.80
C LEU A 84 -2.81 0.94 5.45
N TRP A 85 -2.50 1.98 4.66
CA TRP A 85 -2.24 3.33 5.13
C TRP A 85 -3.52 4.12 5.39
N ASP A 86 -4.46 4.12 4.46
CA ASP A 86 -5.75 4.80 4.62
C ASP A 86 -6.91 3.88 4.25
N PRO A 87 -7.08 2.76 4.98
CA PRO A 87 -8.15 1.84 4.70
C PRO A 87 -9.50 2.54 4.89
N ARG A 88 -10.48 2.08 4.11
CA ARG A 88 -11.89 2.41 4.24
C ARG A 88 -12.26 2.22 5.69
N ASN A 89 -12.91 3.25 6.21
CA ASN A 89 -13.32 3.28 7.61
C ASN A 89 -12.18 3.25 8.67
N GLN A 90 -10.91 3.49 8.32
CA GLN A 90 -9.72 3.23 9.17
C GLN A 90 -9.78 1.80 9.73
N ASP A 91 -10.20 0.84 8.91
CA ASP A 91 -10.27 -0.55 9.30
C ASP A 91 -9.46 -1.38 8.32
N ARG A 92 -8.25 -1.78 8.73
CA ARG A 92 -7.37 -2.64 7.93
C ARG A 92 -8.03 -3.97 7.53
N ASN A 93 -9.05 -4.41 8.26
CA ASN A 93 -9.83 -5.59 7.86
C ASN A 93 -10.52 -5.43 6.50
N MET A 94 -10.76 -4.19 6.05
CA MET A 94 -11.30 -3.93 4.72
C MET A 94 -10.31 -4.34 3.63
N ALA A 95 -9.01 -4.18 3.84
CA ALA A 95 -7.99 -4.64 2.89
C ALA A 95 -8.03 -6.17 2.74
N TYR A 96 -8.09 -6.90 3.85
CA TYR A 96 -8.21 -8.36 3.83
C TYR A 96 -9.54 -8.83 3.23
N THR A 97 -10.64 -8.16 3.58
CA THR A 97 -11.98 -8.50 3.07
C THR A 97 -12.07 -8.32 1.56
N ASP A 98 -11.59 -7.18 1.05
CA ASP A 98 -11.59 -6.87 -0.37
C ASP A 98 -10.59 -7.78 -1.14
N ALA A 99 -9.48 -8.18 -0.51
CA ALA A 99 -8.48 -9.08 -1.12
C ALA A 99 -8.85 -10.56 -1.12
N PHE A 100 -9.75 -11.00 -0.23
CA PHE A 100 -10.03 -12.42 -0.02
C PHE A 100 -10.41 -13.16 -1.30
N GLN A 101 -11.38 -12.62 -2.06
CA GLN A 101 -11.87 -13.26 -3.29
C GLN A 101 -10.82 -13.28 -4.42
N PRO A 102 -10.16 -12.16 -4.77
CA PRO A 102 -9.07 -12.18 -5.74
C PRO A 102 -7.95 -13.18 -5.41
N PHE A 103 -7.50 -13.23 -4.16
CA PHE A 103 -6.41 -14.13 -3.76
C PHE A 103 -6.82 -15.61 -3.78
N LEU A 104 -8.04 -15.94 -3.38
CA LEU A 104 -8.57 -17.30 -3.54
C LEU A 104 -8.66 -17.71 -5.01
N THR A 105 -9.09 -16.80 -5.87
CA THR A 105 -9.18 -17.04 -7.32
C THR A 105 -7.79 -17.32 -7.89
N MET A 106 -6.81 -16.45 -7.61
CA MET A 106 -5.42 -16.66 -8.06
C MET A 106 -4.79 -17.94 -7.48
N ARG A 107 -5.15 -18.34 -6.26
CA ARG A 107 -4.72 -19.64 -5.69
C ARG A 107 -5.23 -20.83 -6.48
N ASP A 108 -6.41 -20.71 -7.06
CA ASP A 108 -7.05 -21.79 -7.77
C ASP A 108 -6.68 -21.82 -9.27
N MET A 109 -6.00 -20.78 -9.75
CA MET A 109 -5.40 -20.73 -11.09
C MET A 109 -4.11 -21.56 -11.18
N ASP A 110 -3.84 -22.11 -12.36
CA ASP A 110 -2.59 -22.80 -12.65
C ASP A 110 -1.47 -21.79 -13.01
N CYS A 111 -1.08 -20.94 -12.07
CA CYS A 111 0.01 -19.96 -12.26
C CYS A 111 0.73 -19.65 -10.94
N ASP A 112 1.96 -19.16 -11.03
CA ASP A 112 2.64 -18.58 -9.88
C ASP A 112 2.09 -17.16 -9.60
N VAL A 113 2.04 -16.79 -8.32
CA VAL A 113 1.65 -15.43 -7.89
C VAL A 113 2.88 -14.76 -7.29
N ILE A 114 3.23 -13.58 -7.78
CA ILE A 114 4.36 -12.82 -7.30
C ILE A 114 3.83 -11.51 -6.72
N TYR A 115 3.91 -11.36 -5.40
CA TYR A 115 3.53 -10.14 -4.70
C TYR A 115 4.77 -9.28 -4.48
N VAL A 116 4.90 -8.18 -5.21
CA VAL A 116 5.94 -7.18 -4.96
C VAL A 116 5.35 -6.12 -4.05
N ALA A 117 5.85 -5.97 -2.83
CA ALA A 117 5.30 -4.99 -1.91
C ALA A 117 5.60 -3.56 -2.38
N GLY A 118 4.64 -2.68 -2.11
CA GLY A 118 4.72 -1.26 -2.29
C GLY A 118 4.66 -0.49 -0.98
N ASN A 119 4.43 0.82 -1.06
CA ASN A 119 4.44 1.64 0.15
C ASN A 119 3.16 1.47 0.96
N HIS A 120 2.00 1.33 0.31
CA HIS A 120 0.73 1.17 1.00
C HIS A 120 0.56 -0.19 1.68
N ASP A 121 1.42 -1.16 1.36
CA ASP A 121 1.40 -2.53 1.85
C ASP A 121 2.78 -3.06 2.24
N GLU A 122 3.68 -2.16 2.66
CA GLU A 122 5.05 -2.50 3.11
C GLU A 122 5.06 -3.47 4.30
N ASP A 123 4.00 -3.48 5.13
CA ASP A 123 3.79 -4.42 6.25
C ASP A 123 3.91 -5.89 5.80
N ILE A 124 3.57 -6.20 4.54
CA ILE A 124 3.67 -7.55 3.98
C ILE A 124 5.13 -8.04 3.92
N VAL A 125 6.10 -7.12 3.87
CA VAL A 125 7.53 -7.46 3.88
C VAL A 125 7.97 -8.02 5.24
N GLU A 126 7.31 -7.63 6.33
CA GLU A 126 7.61 -8.14 7.68
C GLU A 126 7.36 -9.65 7.80
N ILE A 127 6.51 -10.22 6.94
CA ILE A 127 6.32 -11.67 6.85
C ILE A 127 7.64 -12.34 6.45
N ILE A 128 8.40 -11.75 5.51
CA ILE A 128 9.69 -12.30 5.09
C ILE A 128 10.66 -12.34 6.28
N GLU A 129 10.75 -11.24 7.04
CA GLU A 129 11.63 -11.13 8.21
C GLU A 129 11.21 -12.09 9.33
N SER A 130 9.91 -12.22 9.59
CA SER A 130 9.37 -13.13 10.60
C SER A 130 9.70 -14.60 10.30
N TYR A 131 9.56 -15.02 9.03
CA TYR A 131 9.92 -16.37 8.60
C TYR A 131 11.43 -16.62 8.64
N ASP A 132 12.25 -15.59 8.43
CA ASP A 132 13.72 -15.67 8.56
C ASP A 132 14.14 -15.88 10.01
N GLU A 133 13.54 -15.13 10.94
CA GLU A 133 13.76 -15.29 12.38
C GLU A 133 13.35 -16.68 12.88
N GLU A 134 12.18 -17.18 12.46
CA GLU A 134 11.70 -18.51 12.81
C GLU A 134 12.64 -19.61 12.27
N LEU A 135 13.11 -19.46 11.03
CA LEU A 135 14.07 -20.41 10.44
C LEU A 135 15.37 -20.47 11.25
N GLY A 136 15.88 -19.31 11.67
CA GLY A 136 17.07 -19.23 12.52
C GLY A 136 16.91 -19.89 13.89
N GLN A 137 15.69 -19.90 14.45
CA GLN A 137 15.36 -20.61 15.70
C GLN A 137 15.25 -22.13 15.48
N LEU A 138 14.66 -22.55 14.36
CA LEU A 138 14.47 -23.96 14.03
C LEU A 138 15.77 -24.66 13.66
N GLU A 139 16.70 -24.01 12.96
CA GLU A 139 18.04 -24.56 12.68
C GLU A 139 18.84 -24.83 13.98
N GLN A 140 18.48 -24.16 15.08
CA GLN A 140 19.07 -24.37 16.40
C GLN A 140 18.37 -25.50 17.19
N SER A 141 17.21 -25.97 16.75
CA SER A 141 16.48 -27.08 17.37
C SER A 141 16.62 -28.34 16.50
N GLU A 142 17.09 -29.45 17.06
CA GLU A 142 17.43 -30.68 16.31
C GLU A 142 16.25 -31.40 15.58
N ASN A 143 15.02 -30.86 15.62
CA ASN A 143 13.84 -31.44 14.98
C ASN A 143 13.44 -30.66 13.73
N GLY A 144 14.23 -30.83 12.66
CA GLY A 144 14.05 -30.18 11.36
C GLY A 144 12.83 -30.67 10.59
N LEU A 145 11.66 -30.09 10.87
CA LEU A 145 10.41 -30.41 10.20
C LEU A 145 9.66 -29.12 9.83
N LEU A 146 10.18 -28.36 8.85
CA LEU A 146 9.48 -27.27 8.15
C LEU A 146 10.27 -26.91 6.86
N GLN A 147 10.07 -27.65 5.75
CA GLN A 147 10.84 -27.46 4.50
C GLN A 147 9.98 -27.17 3.27
N ASN A 148 8.89 -26.42 3.43
CA ASN A 148 8.03 -26.11 2.29
C ASN A 148 8.25 -24.70 1.73
N TYR A 149 8.84 -23.77 2.49
CA TYR A 149 9.13 -22.41 2.01
C TYR A 149 10.63 -22.20 1.76
N ARG A 150 10.96 -21.14 1.00
CA ARG A 150 12.34 -20.77 0.68
C ARG A 150 12.51 -19.26 0.76
N ILE A 151 13.49 -18.81 1.52
CA ILE A 151 13.89 -17.40 1.59
C ILE A 151 15.03 -17.14 0.61
N GLU A 152 14.96 -16.04 -0.13
CA GLU A 152 16.06 -15.52 -0.94
C GLU A 152 16.70 -14.32 -0.25
N TYR A 153 18.03 -14.32 -0.22
CA TYR A 153 18.83 -13.31 0.46
C TYR A 153 19.59 -12.46 -0.55
N LEU A 154 19.67 -11.17 -0.28
CA LEU A 154 20.58 -10.24 -0.91
C LEU A 154 21.84 -10.11 -0.04
N LYS A 155 23.01 -10.34 -0.64
CA LYS A 155 24.30 -10.10 0.01
C LYS A 155 24.76 -8.66 -0.21
N GLU A 156 24.92 -7.89 0.87
CA GLU A 156 25.48 -6.53 0.85
C GLU A 156 26.52 -6.38 1.97
N GLU A 157 27.76 -6.05 1.60
CA GLU A 157 28.83 -5.65 2.54
C GLU A 157 29.03 -6.62 3.72
N GLY A 158 28.89 -7.93 3.47
CA GLY A 158 29.04 -8.98 4.48
C GLY A 158 27.78 -9.29 5.29
N ARG A 159 26.68 -8.55 5.11
CA ARG A 159 25.36 -8.85 5.67
C ARG A 159 24.48 -9.55 4.63
N GLN A 160 23.68 -10.51 5.10
CA GLN A 160 22.61 -11.11 4.31
C GLN A 160 21.29 -10.47 4.76
N LYS A 161 20.52 -9.95 3.81
CA LYS A 161 19.18 -9.43 4.07
C LYS A 161 18.16 -10.31 3.34
N PRO A 162 17.11 -10.82 4.00
CA PRO A 162 16.05 -11.52 3.30
C PRO A 162 15.29 -10.53 2.40
N VAL A 163 15.04 -10.90 1.14
CA VAL A 163 14.43 -10.02 0.13
C VAL A 163 13.23 -10.62 -0.59
N SER A 164 13.09 -11.94 -0.52
CA SER A 164 11.95 -12.68 -1.08
C SER A 164 11.65 -13.93 -0.24
N LEU A 165 10.37 -14.26 -0.11
CA LEU A 165 9.86 -15.48 0.52
C LEU A 165 8.99 -16.24 -0.48
N LYS A 166 9.32 -17.51 -0.73
CA LYS A 166 8.58 -18.42 -1.61
C LYS A 166 7.84 -19.44 -0.78
N ILE A 167 6.53 -19.52 -0.95
CA ILE A 167 5.65 -20.44 -0.22
C ILE A 167 4.88 -21.28 -1.25
N PRO A 168 4.64 -22.58 -1.01
CA PRO A 168 3.76 -23.37 -1.86
C PRO A 168 2.35 -22.80 -1.78
N TRP A 169 1.70 -22.70 -2.94
CA TRP A 169 0.40 -22.05 -3.05
C TRP A 169 -0.69 -23.07 -3.33
N ARG A 170 -0.59 -23.76 -4.49
CA ARG A 170 -1.44 -24.90 -4.85
C ARG A 170 -0.69 -25.82 -5.81
N GLY A 171 -0.68 -27.12 -5.51
CA GLY A 171 0.05 -28.11 -6.32
C GLY A 171 1.54 -27.76 -6.41
N SER A 172 2.07 -27.58 -7.62
CA SER A 172 3.45 -27.14 -7.86
C SER A 172 3.63 -25.62 -7.92
N ARG A 173 2.55 -24.84 -7.86
CA ARG A 173 2.56 -23.37 -7.97
C ARG A 173 2.91 -22.71 -6.64
N LYS A 174 3.43 -21.49 -6.73
CA LYS A 174 4.03 -20.77 -5.60
C LYS A 174 3.48 -19.35 -5.47
N LEU A 175 3.45 -18.88 -4.24
CA LEU A 175 3.36 -17.46 -3.91
C LEU A 175 4.77 -16.98 -3.55
N GLU A 176 5.25 -15.97 -4.25
CA GLU A 176 6.50 -15.30 -3.94
C GLU A 176 6.23 -13.88 -3.45
N ILE A 177 6.55 -13.60 -2.19
CA ILE A 177 6.49 -12.25 -1.63
C ILE A 177 7.86 -11.61 -1.78
N CYS A 178 7.94 -10.50 -2.50
CA CYS A 178 9.15 -9.73 -2.75
C CYS A 178 9.05 -8.37 -2.09
N SER A 179 10.14 -7.95 -1.44
CA SER A 179 10.19 -6.66 -0.75
C SER A 179 9.86 -5.45 -1.63
N ARG A 180 10.43 -5.32 -2.84
CA ARG A 180 10.30 -4.08 -3.66
C ARG A 180 10.45 -4.25 -5.17
N LYS A 181 11.06 -5.36 -5.59
CA LYS A 181 11.52 -5.55 -6.95
C LYS A 181 11.55 -7.02 -7.29
N TYR A 182 11.27 -7.33 -8.55
CA TYR A 182 11.23 -8.69 -9.06
C TYR A 182 11.92 -8.77 -10.44
N PRO A 183 12.72 -9.82 -10.71
CA PRO A 183 13.18 -10.86 -9.80
C PRO A 183 13.97 -10.31 -8.60
N ALA A 184 13.87 -11.00 -7.45
CA ALA A 184 14.60 -10.62 -6.25
C ALA A 184 16.12 -10.82 -6.46
N PRO A 185 16.96 -9.79 -6.27
CA PRO A 185 18.38 -9.92 -6.50
C PRO A 185 19.07 -10.76 -5.43
N ARG A 186 19.89 -11.72 -5.86
CA ARG A 186 20.75 -12.51 -4.97
C ARG A 186 22.11 -11.85 -4.69
N LEU A 187 22.54 -10.92 -5.56
CA LEU A 187 23.78 -10.16 -5.46
C LEU A 187 23.55 -8.72 -5.96
N LYS A 188 24.31 -7.75 -5.44
CA LYS A 188 24.32 -6.37 -5.92
C LYS A 188 24.80 -6.33 -7.38
N GLY A 189 23.96 -5.89 -8.31
CA GLY A 189 24.26 -5.84 -9.74
C GLY A 189 23.95 -7.11 -10.55
N GLY A 190 23.13 -8.04 -10.04
CA GLY A 190 22.90 -9.34 -10.69
C GLY A 190 22.18 -9.28 -12.05
N GLU A 191 22.56 -10.21 -12.94
CA GLU A 191 21.87 -10.57 -14.19
C GLU A 191 20.44 -11.04 -13.87
N LEU A 192 19.49 -10.11 -13.88
CA LEU A 192 18.13 -10.37 -13.39
C LEU A 192 17.14 -9.85 -14.42
N GLY A 193 16.25 -10.76 -14.79
CA GLY A 193 15.13 -10.54 -15.66
C GLY A 193 14.39 -11.85 -15.85
N ILE A 194 13.08 -11.77 -16.05
CA ILE A 194 12.31 -12.88 -16.60
C ILE A 194 12.51 -12.84 -18.11
N ASP A 195 12.91 -13.95 -18.69
CA ASP A 195 13.03 -14.12 -20.14
C ASP A 195 11.70 -14.62 -20.70
N VAL A 196 11.11 -13.83 -21.59
CA VAL A 196 9.90 -14.19 -22.34
C VAL A 196 10.16 -13.89 -23.81
N GLY A 197 10.11 -14.93 -24.66
CA GLY A 197 10.34 -14.77 -26.09
C GLY A 197 11.70 -14.16 -26.46
N GLY A 198 12.73 -14.34 -25.63
CA GLY A 198 14.07 -13.79 -25.85
C GLY A 198 14.24 -12.33 -25.42
N THR A 199 13.26 -11.74 -24.72
CA THR A 199 13.36 -10.41 -24.11
C THR A 199 13.37 -10.56 -22.59
N ARG A 200 14.26 -9.82 -21.92
CA ARG A 200 14.35 -9.80 -20.45
C ARG A 200 13.56 -8.63 -19.84
N TYR A 201 12.78 -8.95 -18.82
CA TYR A 201 11.91 -8.00 -18.12
C TYR A 201 12.25 -7.93 -16.63
N ALA A 202 12.29 -6.71 -16.08
CA ALA A 202 12.34 -6.48 -14.63
C ALA A 202 11.13 -5.66 -14.18
N PHE A 203 10.78 -5.82 -12.91
CA PHE A 203 9.56 -5.28 -12.32
C PHE A 203 9.91 -4.52 -11.04
N LEU A 204 9.38 -3.29 -10.91
CA LEU A 204 9.60 -2.44 -9.77
C LEU A 204 8.30 -1.79 -9.26
N HIS A 205 8.04 -1.84 -7.97
CA HIS A 205 7.03 -0.97 -7.39
C HIS A 205 7.62 0.45 -7.25
N GLY A 206 7.04 1.43 -7.95
CA GLY A 206 7.65 2.73 -8.26
C GLY A 206 7.94 3.69 -7.09
N GLN A 207 7.67 3.31 -5.84
CA GLN A 207 8.01 4.11 -4.64
C GLN A 207 9.47 4.60 -4.63
N GLN A 208 10.40 3.87 -5.26
CA GLN A 208 11.81 4.29 -5.41
C GLN A 208 12.00 5.60 -6.18
N PHE A 209 10.98 6.10 -6.87
CA PHE A 209 11.01 7.33 -7.62
C PHE A 209 10.70 8.57 -6.78
N ASP A 210 10.11 8.38 -5.59
CA ASP A 210 9.75 9.47 -4.68
C ASP A 210 10.98 10.16 -4.09
N ARG A 211 10.93 11.48 -3.98
CA ARG A 211 12.08 12.31 -3.58
C ARG A 211 12.48 12.16 -2.12
N GLU A 212 11.50 11.97 -1.25
CA GLU A 212 11.71 11.94 0.19
C GLU A 212 11.30 10.59 0.75
N GLN A 213 12.30 9.74 0.98
CA GLN A 213 12.14 8.43 1.62
C GLN A 213 12.68 8.47 3.06
N ILE A 214 12.35 9.51 3.83
CA ILE A 214 12.97 9.77 5.14
C ILE A 214 12.76 8.60 6.11
N THR A 215 11.54 8.06 6.18
CA THR A 215 11.22 6.89 7.02
C THR A 215 12.03 5.67 6.62
N TYR A 216 12.19 5.46 5.32
CA TYR A 216 13.00 4.37 4.78
C TYR A 216 14.49 4.53 5.08
N THR A 217 15.10 5.68 4.78
CA THR A 217 16.52 5.93 5.08
C THR A 217 16.79 5.73 6.57
N THR A 218 15.86 6.19 7.42
CA THR A 218 15.95 5.99 8.87
C THR A 218 15.80 4.52 9.25
N SER A 219 14.87 3.78 8.63
CA SER A 219 14.69 2.34 8.84
C SER A 219 15.93 1.53 8.44
N GLN A 220 16.57 1.87 7.31
CA GLN A 220 17.82 1.25 6.88
C GLN A 220 18.96 1.48 7.88
N VAL A 221 19.11 2.71 8.38
CA VAL A 221 20.12 3.06 9.38
C VAL A 221 19.88 2.32 10.70
N LEU A 222 18.62 2.21 11.13
CA LEU A 222 18.26 1.55 12.38
C LEU A 222 18.29 0.02 12.28
N GLY A 223 18.37 -0.55 11.07
CA GLY A 223 18.31 -2.00 10.85
C GLY A 223 16.98 -2.62 11.28
N ARG A 224 15.95 -1.79 11.47
CA ARG A 224 14.59 -2.16 11.85
C ARG A 224 13.63 -1.14 11.26
N ARG A 225 12.38 -1.53 11.04
CA ARG A 225 11.36 -0.62 10.54
C ARG A 225 11.18 0.56 11.49
N PHE A 226 11.30 1.76 10.94
CA PHE A 226 10.98 3.03 11.59
C PHE A 226 10.01 3.77 10.70
N ASP A 227 8.74 3.43 10.89
CA ASP A 227 7.64 4.19 10.33
C ASP A 227 6.77 4.73 11.47
N PRO A 228 7.09 5.91 12.00
CA PRO A 228 6.26 6.53 13.03
C PRO A 228 4.85 6.79 12.52
N VAL A 229 4.65 6.85 11.19
CA VAL A 229 3.32 7.02 10.62
C VAL A 229 2.53 5.73 10.77
N ASP A 230 3.11 4.61 10.40
CA ASP A 230 2.46 3.31 10.52
C ASP A 230 2.05 3.07 11.98
N PHE A 231 2.95 3.37 12.92
CA PHE A 231 2.65 3.36 14.36
C PHE A 231 1.44 4.23 14.73
N PHE A 232 1.37 5.47 14.22
CA PHE A 232 0.24 6.37 14.48
C PHE A 232 -1.05 5.93 13.77
N GLN A 233 -0.94 5.31 12.59
CA GLN A 233 -2.06 4.74 11.83
C GLN A 233 -2.60 3.50 12.53
N ASP A 234 -1.75 2.60 13.02
CA ASP A 234 -2.13 1.45 13.85
C ASP A 234 -2.89 1.90 15.08
N LEU A 235 -2.35 2.90 15.78
CA LEU A 235 -2.99 3.48 16.95
C LEU A 235 -4.36 4.09 16.59
N ALA A 236 -4.47 4.77 15.44
CA ALA A 236 -5.71 5.31 14.92
C ALA A 236 -6.71 4.22 14.46
N CYS A 237 -6.23 3.04 14.05
CA CYS A 237 -7.04 1.90 13.63
C CYS A 237 -7.50 1.01 14.81
N THR A 238 -6.98 1.23 16.02
CA THR A 238 -7.45 0.52 17.23
C THR A 238 -8.95 0.73 17.44
N SER A 239 -9.64 -0.26 18.01
CA SER A 239 -11.10 -0.22 18.27
C SER A 239 -11.51 1.02 19.07
N VAL A 240 -10.68 1.43 20.05
CA VAL A 240 -10.88 2.63 20.85
C VAL A 240 -10.82 3.90 19.99
N ALA A 241 -9.76 4.10 19.20
CA ALA A 241 -9.66 5.25 18.31
C ALA A 241 -10.76 5.29 17.23
N ARG A 242 -11.19 4.12 16.74
CA ARG A 242 -12.35 3.99 15.83
C ARG A 242 -13.66 4.44 16.48
N MET A 243 -13.92 4.15 17.75
CA MET A 243 -15.10 4.66 18.47
C MET A 243 -15.11 6.20 18.56
N PHE A 244 -13.92 6.81 18.59
CA PHE A 244 -13.74 8.25 18.57
C PHE A 244 -13.77 8.86 17.15
N ARG A 245 -13.98 8.06 16.08
CA ARG A 245 -14.09 8.61 14.72
C ARG A 245 -15.21 9.64 14.62
N LEU A 246 -14.75 10.86 14.41
CA LEU A 246 -15.40 11.95 13.72
C LEU A 246 -16.05 11.45 12.41
N THR A 247 -17.34 11.14 12.42
CA THR A 247 -18.14 11.57 11.28
C THR A 247 -17.94 13.08 11.15
N ARG A 248 -17.44 13.58 10.00
CA ARG A 248 -17.19 15.00 9.59
C ARG A 248 -17.07 16.05 10.71
N PRO A 249 -16.03 16.92 10.75
CA PRO A 249 -15.97 18.04 11.70
C PRO A 249 -17.31 18.80 11.69
N GLY A 250 -18.07 18.67 12.79
CA GLY A 250 -19.48 19.06 12.86
C GLY A 250 -20.45 18.03 13.47
N LYS A 251 -20.16 16.72 13.47
CA LYS A 251 -21.11 15.70 14.02
C LYS A 251 -20.73 15.11 15.38
N ASN A 252 -19.54 15.38 15.93
CA ASN A 252 -19.20 14.96 17.29
C ASN A 252 -18.56 16.12 18.08
N PRO A 253 -19.36 17.08 18.55
CA PRO A 253 -18.86 18.30 19.18
C PRO A 253 -18.01 18.00 20.42
N LEU A 254 -18.25 16.88 21.12
CA LEU A 254 -17.57 16.53 22.36
C LEU A 254 -16.08 16.18 22.18
N LEU A 255 -15.68 15.53 21.09
CA LEU A 255 -14.25 15.25 20.84
C LEU A 255 -13.52 16.52 20.39
N THR A 256 -14.15 17.35 19.56
CA THR A 256 -13.61 18.66 19.20
C THR A 256 -13.47 19.54 20.44
N ILE A 257 -14.47 19.55 21.32
CA ILE A 257 -14.43 20.22 22.63
C ILE A 257 -13.33 19.62 23.50
N GLY A 258 -13.17 18.29 23.56
CA GLY A 258 -12.12 17.63 24.34
C GLY A 258 -10.70 17.95 23.86
N ILE A 259 -10.44 17.90 22.55
CA ILE A 259 -9.14 18.27 21.96
C ILE A 259 -8.88 19.76 22.15
N PHE A 260 -9.89 20.61 21.94
CA PHE A 260 -9.79 22.05 22.14
C PHE A 260 -9.52 22.41 23.60
N LEU A 261 -10.18 21.74 24.55
CA LEU A 261 -9.96 21.92 25.97
C LEU A 261 -8.61 21.37 26.42
N ALA A 262 -8.15 20.23 25.89
CA ALA A 262 -6.81 19.73 26.14
C ALA A 262 -5.73 20.69 25.61
N ALA A 263 -5.94 21.26 24.41
CA ALA A 263 -5.06 22.26 23.84
C ALA A 263 -5.06 23.57 24.65
N ILE A 264 -6.22 24.03 25.14
CA ILE A 264 -6.33 25.19 26.04
C ILE A 264 -5.61 24.91 27.37
N LEU A 265 -5.83 23.73 27.97
CA LEU A 265 -5.19 23.36 29.23
C LEU A 265 -3.66 23.29 29.09
N LEU A 266 -3.14 22.77 27.98
CA LEU A 266 -1.70 22.72 27.68
C LEU A 266 -1.12 24.09 27.33
N ALA A 267 -1.81 24.88 26.50
CA ALA A 267 -1.37 26.23 26.12
C ALA A 267 -1.42 27.20 27.30
N ALA A 268 -2.25 26.91 28.30
CA ALA A 268 -2.26 27.67 29.53
C ALA A 268 -1.01 27.37 30.38
N ILE A 269 -0.28 26.25 30.24
CA ILE A 269 0.85 25.85 31.14
C ILE A 269 1.89 26.97 31.35
N PRO A 270 2.34 27.71 30.31
CA PRO A 270 3.24 28.85 30.49
C PRO A 270 2.57 30.03 31.21
N LEU A 271 1.29 30.28 30.92
CA LEU A 271 0.46 31.29 31.60
C LEU A 271 0.25 30.91 33.08
N TRP A 272 0.17 29.62 33.39
CA TRP A 272 0.09 29.08 34.75
C TRP A 272 1.38 29.30 35.52
N ALA A 273 2.56 29.14 34.92
CA ALA A 273 3.82 29.42 35.59
C ALA A 273 3.91 30.90 36.04
N VAL A 274 3.27 31.81 35.30
CA VAL A 274 3.18 33.24 35.61
C VAL A 274 2.08 33.54 36.63
N LEU A 275 0.91 32.90 36.54
CA LEU A 275 -0.22 33.11 37.45
C LEU A 275 -0.11 32.33 38.78
N ALA A 276 0.75 31.31 38.83
CA ALA A 276 0.97 30.46 40.00
C ALA A 276 1.82 31.11 41.09
N SER A 277 2.44 32.27 40.86
CA SER A 277 3.23 32.94 41.91
C SER A 277 2.38 33.51 43.04
N ASP A 278 1.07 33.68 42.83
CA ASP A 278 0.11 34.06 43.87
C ASP A 278 -0.95 32.98 44.08
N SER A 279 -1.22 32.65 45.35
CA SER A 279 -2.09 31.56 45.81
C SER A 279 -3.60 31.76 45.54
N GLY A 280 -3.95 32.48 44.48
CA GLY A 280 -5.30 32.90 44.16
C GLY A 280 -6.29 31.75 43.94
N ILE A 281 -7.56 32.07 44.23
CA ILE A 281 -8.77 31.24 44.15
C ILE A 281 -8.97 30.49 42.82
N TRP A 282 -8.22 30.84 41.79
CA TRP A 282 -8.32 30.31 40.43
C TRP A 282 -7.88 28.85 40.31
N ARG A 283 -6.88 28.39 41.08
CA ARG A 283 -6.43 26.99 41.05
C ARG A 283 -7.54 25.98 41.39
N PRO A 284 -8.27 26.12 42.53
CA PRO A 284 -9.37 25.23 42.85
C PRO A 284 -10.57 25.41 41.91
N VAL A 285 -10.87 26.63 41.43
CA VAL A 285 -11.98 26.84 40.48
C VAL A 285 -11.75 26.10 39.17
N ILE A 286 -10.54 26.19 38.60
CA ILE A 286 -10.22 25.50 37.34
C ILE A 286 -10.09 23.99 37.55
N GLY A 287 -9.52 23.54 38.67
CA GLY A 287 -9.52 22.13 39.07
C GLY A 287 -10.94 21.56 39.20
N ALA A 288 -11.88 22.34 39.77
CA ALA A 288 -13.29 21.98 39.84
C ALA A 288 -13.91 21.83 38.46
N LEU A 289 -13.71 22.81 37.58
CA LEU A 289 -14.25 22.80 36.22
C LEU A 289 -13.69 21.64 35.40
N GLY A 290 -12.39 21.37 35.50
CA GLY A 290 -11.75 20.22 34.84
C GLY A 290 -12.26 18.88 35.38
N GLY A 291 -12.41 18.74 36.70
CA GLY A 291 -12.98 17.56 37.33
C GLY A 291 -14.44 17.32 36.94
N ILE A 292 -15.27 18.37 36.98
CA ILE A 292 -16.69 18.30 36.55
C ILE A 292 -16.78 17.89 35.07
N LEU A 293 -15.95 18.45 34.20
CA LEU A 293 -15.94 18.08 32.79
C LEU A 293 -15.57 16.60 32.58
N LEU A 294 -14.52 16.11 33.25
CA LEU A 294 -14.12 14.69 33.18
C LEU A 294 -15.19 13.76 33.74
N ALA A 295 -15.85 14.18 34.81
CA ALA A 295 -16.99 13.46 35.35
C ALA A 295 -18.13 13.40 34.31
N LEU A 296 -18.47 14.50 33.65
CA LEU A 296 -19.50 14.52 32.60
C LEU A 296 -19.12 13.69 31.36
N ILE A 297 -17.86 13.72 30.92
CA ILE A 297 -17.35 12.88 29.83
C ILE A 297 -17.44 11.40 30.23
N SER A 298 -16.98 11.05 31.44
CA SER A 298 -17.01 9.67 31.93
C SER A 298 -18.44 9.15 32.11
N LEU A 299 -19.35 10.00 32.58
CA LEU A 299 -20.77 9.68 32.71
C LEU A 299 -21.42 9.45 31.34
N TYR A 300 -21.15 10.32 30.36
CA TYR A 300 -21.68 10.20 29.00
C TYR A 300 -21.16 8.95 28.29
N TYR A 301 -19.84 8.72 28.29
CA TYR A 301 -19.28 7.53 27.65
C TYR A 301 -19.65 6.25 28.40
N GLY A 302 -19.54 6.23 29.73
CA GLY A 302 -19.81 5.06 30.56
C GLY A 302 -21.29 4.62 30.56
N LEU A 303 -22.21 5.54 30.85
CA LEU A 303 -23.64 5.19 30.96
C LEU A 303 -24.38 5.24 29.63
N PHE A 304 -24.16 6.30 28.83
CA PHE A 304 -24.99 6.52 27.64
C PHE A 304 -24.43 5.80 26.41
N ARG A 305 -23.11 5.77 26.23
CA ARG A 305 -22.52 5.10 25.07
C ARG A 305 -22.31 3.62 25.29
N PHE A 306 -21.54 3.23 26.31
CA PHE A 306 -21.25 1.82 26.59
C PHE A 306 -22.39 1.08 27.29
N GLY A 307 -23.22 1.79 28.07
CA GLY A 307 -24.37 1.18 28.76
C GLY A 307 -25.59 0.94 27.86
N ASP A 308 -25.77 1.74 26.81
CA ASP A 308 -26.98 1.72 25.98
C ASP A 308 -26.66 1.43 24.50
N LYS A 309 -25.87 2.31 23.86
CA LYS A 309 -25.68 2.26 22.40
C LYS A 309 -24.72 1.18 21.90
N GLU A 310 -23.71 0.85 22.71
CA GLU A 310 -22.63 -0.07 22.39
C GLU A 310 -22.60 -1.24 23.40
N ARG A 311 -23.73 -1.56 24.03
CA ARG A 311 -23.84 -2.58 25.08
C ARG A 311 -23.36 -3.98 24.66
N ASP A 312 -23.49 -4.30 23.38
CA ASP A 312 -23.22 -5.64 22.84
C ASP A 312 -21.73 -5.95 22.65
N TYR A 313 -20.83 -4.97 22.80
CA TYR A 313 -19.39 -5.25 22.72
C TYR A 313 -18.89 -5.93 24.02
N PRO A 314 -18.03 -6.96 23.93
CA PRO A 314 -17.53 -7.69 25.10
C PRO A 314 -16.83 -6.81 26.14
N SER A 315 -16.21 -5.72 25.67
CA SER A 315 -15.47 -4.77 26.51
C SER A 315 -16.34 -3.65 27.10
N SER A 316 -17.59 -3.47 26.66
CA SER A 316 -18.41 -2.33 27.06
C SER A 316 -18.78 -2.33 28.53
N ALA A 317 -19.03 -3.49 29.13
CA ALA A 317 -19.29 -3.59 30.56
C ALA A 317 -18.06 -3.18 31.40
N VAL A 318 -16.87 -3.58 30.95
CA VAL A 318 -15.60 -3.24 31.62
C VAL A 318 -15.29 -1.76 31.46
N LEU A 319 -15.43 -1.20 30.25
CA LEU A 319 -15.23 0.23 30.02
C LEU A 319 -16.25 1.08 30.78
N GLY A 320 -17.52 0.66 30.81
CA GLY A 320 -18.58 1.30 31.58
C GLY A 320 -18.25 1.34 33.08
N LEU A 321 -17.75 0.23 33.64
CA LEU A 321 -17.30 0.15 35.03
C LEU A 321 -16.11 1.07 35.29
N ILE A 322 -15.11 1.09 34.41
CA ILE A 322 -13.94 1.98 34.53
C ILE A 322 -14.37 3.44 34.51
N CYS A 323 -15.26 3.83 33.60
CA CYS A 323 -15.81 5.19 33.54
C CYS A 323 -16.59 5.56 34.80
N ALA A 324 -17.40 4.65 35.35
CA ALA A 324 -18.12 4.87 36.60
C ALA A 324 -17.16 5.03 37.80
N LEU A 325 -16.09 4.23 37.87
CA LEU A 325 -15.07 4.33 38.91
C LEU A 325 -14.30 5.65 38.82
N ILE A 326 -13.93 6.09 37.60
CA ILE A 326 -13.29 7.40 37.38
C ILE A 326 -14.23 8.52 37.82
N PHE A 327 -15.53 8.45 37.49
CA PHE A 327 -16.52 9.42 37.93
C PHE A 327 -16.60 9.51 39.45
N ILE A 328 -16.75 8.36 40.15
CA ILE A 328 -16.84 8.31 41.61
C ILE A 328 -15.56 8.86 42.25
N LEU A 329 -14.39 8.50 41.72
CA LEU A 329 -13.10 8.94 42.24
C LEU A 329 -12.93 10.45 42.07
N VAL A 330 -13.30 11.01 40.91
CA VAL A 330 -13.25 12.45 40.65
C VAL A 330 -14.22 13.22 41.56
N VAL A 331 -15.48 12.77 41.68
CA VAL A 331 -16.48 13.41 42.55
C VAL A 331 -16.09 13.32 44.03
N GLY A 332 -15.65 12.16 44.49
CA GLY A 332 -15.24 11.94 45.89
C GLY A 332 -14.04 12.79 46.27
N ALA A 333 -13.09 12.95 45.37
CA ALA A 333 -11.92 13.77 45.62
C ALA A 333 -12.24 15.28 45.53
N LEU A 334 -13.15 15.70 44.64
CA LEU A 334 -13.67 17.08 44.63
C LEU A 334 -14.35 17.41 45.97
N TRP A 335 -15.08 16.45 46.53
CA TRP A 335 -15.75 16.56 47.83
C TRP A 335 -14.75 16.59 49.00
N ALA A 336 -13.63 15.88 48.90
CA ALA A 336 -12.57 15.84 49.92
C ALA A 336 -11.62 17.06 49.91
N GLY A 337 -11.85 18.07 49.05
CA GLY A 337 -11.03 19.27 48.99
C GLY A 337 -9.60 19.06 48.45
N MET A 338 -9.31 17.90 47.84
CA MET A 338 -8.01 17.55 47.24
C MET A 338 -7.77 18.23 45.89
N MET A 339 -8.28 19.45 45.72
CA MET A 339 -8.40 20.20 44.46
C MET A 339 -7.07 20.37 43.71
N ASN A 340 -5.95 20.47 44.44
CA ASN A 340 -4.63 20.62 43.84
C ASN A 340 -4.11 19.33 43.21
N TYR A 341 -4.34 18.16 43.84
CA TYR A 341 -3.89 16.87 43.31
C TYR A 341 -4.82 16.36 42.20
N LEU A 342 -6.10 16.71 42.29
CA LEU A 342 -7.10 16.43 41.29
C LEU A 342 -6.97 17.23 40.02
N PHE A 343 -6.12 18.24 39.96
CA PHE A 343 -5.78 18.89 38.71
C PHE A 343 -4.86 18.00 37.86
N TYR A 344 -3.94 17.27 38.49
CA TYR A 344 -2.96 16.45 37.78
C TYR A 344 -3.59 15.22 37.12
N ILE A 345 -4.63 14.62 37.70
CA ILE A 345 -5.31 13.46 37.10
C ILE A 345 -5.95 13.82 35.74
N PRO A 346 -6.81 14.86 35.62
CA PRO A 346 -7.28 15.43 34.37
C PRO A 346 -6.18 15.79 33.40
N LEU A 347 -5.10 16.41 33.88
CA LEU A 347 -4.02 16.87 33.03
C LEU A 347 -3.25 15.69 32.44
N ILE A 348 -2.92 14.68 33.25
CA ILE A 348 -2.26 13.46 32.82
C ILE A 348 -3.16 12.68 31.86
N LEU A 349 -4.45 12.52 32.19
CA LEU A 349 -5.41 11.84 31.32
C LEU A 349 -5.59 12.60 30.00
N SER A 350 -5.73 13.92 30.03
CA SER A 350 -5.86 14.74 28.81
C SER A 350 -4.57 14.73 27.99
N GLY A 351 -3.41 14.76 28.63
CA GLY A 351 -2.11 14.60 28.00
C GLY A 351 -1.96 13.23 27.35
N TYR A 352 -2.40 12.17 28.03
CA TYR A 352 -2.43 10.81 27.48
C TYR A 352 -3.40 10.70 26.31
N PHE A 353 -4.64 11.18 26.43
CA PHE A 353 -5.61 11.20 25.32
C PHE A 353 -5.10 12.00 24.12
N LEU A 354 -4.45 13.14 24.37
CA LEU A 354 -3.83 13.91 23.30
C LEU A 354 -2.66 13.14 22.68
N ALA A 355 -1.77 12.56 23.47
CA ALA A 355 -0.59 11.84 22.97
C ALA A 355 -0.94 10.54 22.24
N VAL A 356 -1.92 9.79 22.74
CA VAL A 356 -2.28 8.43 22.27
C VAL A 356 -3.44 8.44 21.30
N ILE A 357 -4.25 9.50 21.24
CA ILE A 357 -5.38 9.56 20.28
C ILE A 357 -5.28 10.82 19.42
N GLY A 358 -5.19 11.99 20.04
CA GLY A 358 -5.30 13.28 19.33
C GLY A 358 -4.16 13.54 18.33
N ILE A 359 -2.91 13.41 18.77
CA ILE A 359 -1.69 13.59 17.97
C ILE A 359 -1.63 12.57 16.82
N PRO A 360 -1.79 11.25 17.05
CA PRO A 360 -1.82 10.26 15.98
C PRO A 360 -2.85 10.56 14.89
N VAL A 361 -4.09 10.85 15.29
CA VAL A 361 -5.18 11.17 14.34
C VAL A 361 -4.85 12.46 13.58
N ALA A 362 -4.38 13.51 14.26
CA ALA A 362 -3.99 14.76 13.62
C ALA A 362 -2.82 14.57 12.63
N ILE A 363 -1.79 13.81 13.03
CA ILE A 363 -0.65 13.47 12.18
C ILE A 363 -1.11 12.68 10.95
N SER A 364 -1.99 11.69 11.11
CA SER A 364 -2.52 10.91 9.97
C SER A 364 -3.22 11.80 8.93
N VAL A 365 -4.04 12.76 9.38
CA VAL A 365 -4.77 13.70 8.52
C VAL A 365 -3.82 14.71 7.87
N VAL A 366 -2.89 15.28 8.63
CA VAL A 366 -1.92 16.27 8.13
C VAL A 366 -0.94 15.62 7.16
N LYS A 367 -0.41 14.42 7.47
CA LYS A 367 0.49 13.67 6.58
C LYS A 367 -0.15 13.45 5.23
N LYS A 368 -1.38 12.93 5.18
CA LYS A 368 -2.05 12.67 3.88
C LYS A 368 -2.06 13.92 3.00
N ARG A 369 -2.32 15.09 3.58
CA ARG A 369 -2.30 16.36 2.84
C ARG A 369 -0.90 16.84 2.47
N PHE A 370 0.09 16.63 3.34
CA PHE A 370 1.44 17.13 3.16
C PHE A 370 2.24 16.23 2.20
N TYR A 371 2.21 14.91 2.40
CA TYR A 371 2.89 13.91 1.59
C TYR A 371 2.37 13.92 0.14
N ASN A 372 1.04 13.94 -0.06
CA ASN A 372 0.45 14.03 -1.40
C ASN A 372 0.82 15.33 -2.12
N ARG A 373 1.18 16.39 -1.40
CA ARG A 373 1.47 17.70 -1.98
C ARG A 373 2.96 17.90 -2.29
N LEU A 374 3.87 17.25 -1.57
CA LEU A 374 5.30 17.59 -1.61
C LEU A 374 6.20 16.51 -2.19
N SER A 375 5.88 15.23 -1.99
CA SER A 375 6.82 14.14 -2.26
C SER A 375 6.28 13.06 -3.19
N SER A 376 4.97 13.04 -3.46
CA SER A 376 4.35 11.99 -4.27
C SER A 376 4.64 12.16 -5.77
N THR A 377 5.06 11.06 -6.40
CA THR A 377 5.14 10.92 -7.87
C THR A 377 3.84 10.44 -8.51
N ARG A 378 2.74 10.43 -7.75
CA ARG A 378 1.39 10.21 -8.28
C ARG A 378 1.12 11.14 -9.45
N ASP A 379 0.51 10.61 -10.50
CA ASP A 379 0.19 11.29 -11.76
C ASP A 379 1.41 11.69 -12.60
N TRP A 380 2.57 11.12 -12.33
CA TRP A 380 3.74 11.36 -13.18
C TRP A 380 3.76 10.38 -14.35
N THR A 381 4.05 10.93 -15.52
CA THR A 381 4.35 10.17 -16.74
C THR A 381 5.70 9.48 -16.62
N SER A 382 5.89 8.41 -17.39
CA SER A 382 7.17 7.70 -17.55
C SER A 382 8.30 8.66 -17.92
N GLU A 383 8.05 9.63 -18.81
CA GLU A 383 9.02 10.67 -19.18
C GLU A 383 9.48 11.49 -17.97
N LYS A 384 8.54 11.90 -17.11
CA LYS A 384 8.84 12.72 -15.93
C LYS A 384 9.63 11.92 -14.88
N ILE A 385 9.32 10.63 -14.72
CA ILE A 385 10.05 9.72 -13.82
C ILE A 385 11.47 9.49 -14.34
N MET A 386 11.67 9.38 -15.65
CA MET A 386 12.99 9.16 -16.21
C MET A 386 13.90 10.39 -16.14
N ASN A 387 13.36 11.58 -15.89
CA ASN A 387 14.14 12.79 -15.76
C ASN A 387 14.82 12.86 -14.37
N PRO A 388 16.16 12.74 -14.26
CA PRO A 388 16.87 12.70 -12.97
C PRO A 388 16.80 14.02 -12.20
N GLN A 389 16.46 15.12 -12.88
CA GLN A 389 16.25 16.43 -12.24
C GLN A 389 14.87 16.53 -11.61
N LYS A 390 13.96 15.60 -11.91
CA LYS A 390 12.57 15.58 -11.45
C LYS A 390 12.31 14.41 -10.50
N SER A 391 12.82 13.21 -10.77
CA SER A 391 12.65 12.05 -9.88
C SER A 391 13.91 11.71 -9.08
N SER A 392 13.76 10.86 -8.07
CA SER A 392 14.90 10.18 -7.43
C SER A 392 15.40 8.97 -8.20
N PHE A 393 14.73 8.61 -9.30
CA PHE A 393 15.17 7.48 -10.11
C PHE A 393 16.49 7.83 -10.79
N ASP A 394 17.49 7.04 -10.49
CA ASP A 394 18.80 7.13 -11.11
C ASP A 394 19.00 5.89 -11.99
N PRO A 395 18.81 6.02 -13.31
CA PRO A 395 19.03 4.91 -14.25
C PRO A 395 20.45 4.32 -14.17
N SER A 396 21.45 5.10 -13.71
CA SER A 396 22.82 4.58 -13.54
C SER A 396 22.94 3.58 -12.38
N LYS A 397 22.06 3.70 -11.37
CA LYS A 397 21.91 2.76 -10.25
C LYS A 397 21.01 1.58 -10.59
N TYR A 398 20.43 1.53 -11.80
CA TYR A 398 19.66 0.39 -12.24
C TYR A 398 20.56 -0.84 -12.40
N LEU A 399 20.28 -1.85 -11.57
CA LEU A 399 21.13 -3.03 -11.41
C LEU A 399 20.70 -4.21 -12.30
N TYR A 400 19.57 -4.11 -13.00
CA TYR A 400 19.02 -5.20 -13.80
C TYR A 400 19.59 -5.17 -15.23
N GLU A 401 19.92 -6.36 -15.76
CA GLU A 401 20.22 -6.59 -17.18
C GLU A 401 18.94 -6.84 -17.99
N SER A 402 17.93 -6.01 -17.77
CA SER A 402 16.63 -6.12 -18.45
C SER A 402 16.40 -4.87 -19.30
N PRO A 403 16.34 -4.99 -20.64
CA PRO A 403 16.06 -3.86 -21.53
C PRO A 403 14.66 -3.30 -21.34
N VAL A 404 13.74 -4.05 -20.73
CA VAL A 404 12.41 -3.60 -20.38
C VAL A 404 12.26 -3.51 -18.86
N LEU A 405 11.87 -2.34 -18.37
CA LEU A 405 11.48 -2.12 -16.99
C LEU A 405 9.98 -1.84 -16.92
N VAL A 406 9.26 -2.68 -16.20
CA VAL A 406 7.83 -2.52 -15.88
C VAL A 406 7.71 -1.99 -14.46
N PHE A 407 6.87 -1.00 -14.22
CA PHE A 407 6.69 -0.39 -12.91
C PHE A 407 5.23 0.04 -12.63
N GLY A 408 4.88 0.25 -11.35
CA GLY A 408 3.58 0.80 -10.90
C GLY A 408 3.73 2.16 -10.17
N HIS A 409 2.86 2.48 -9.21
CA HIS A 409 2.94 3.63 -8.26
C HIS A 409 2.40 4.98 -8.74
N THR A 410 2.52 5.34 -10.02
CA THR A 410 2.09 6.69 -10.45
C THR A 410 0.64 6.80 -10.90
N HIS A 411 -0.06 5.66 -10.96
CA HIS A 411 -1.48 5.55 -11.34
C HIS A 411 -1.82 5.99 -12.77
N ILE A 412 -0.83 6.29 -13.60
CA ILE A 412 -1.05 6.65 -15.01
C ILE A 412 -0.39 5.57 -15.88
N PRO A 413 -1.17 4.75 -16.60
CA PRO A 413 -0.61 3.84 -17.58
C PRO A 413 0.15 4.65 -18.62
N ASP A 414 1.41 4.31 -18.83
CA ASP A 414 2.30 5.09 -19.69
C ASP A 414 3.47 4.23 -20.16
N PHE A 415 4.11 4.65 -21.23
CA PHE A 415 5.32 4.00 -21.71
C PHE A 415 6.20 4.99 -22.46
N GLU A 416 7.50 4.89 -22.23
CA GLU A 416 8.49 5.78 -22.82
C GLU A 416 9.75 5.01 -23.22
N ARG A 417 10.41 5.50 -24.27
CA ARG A 417 11.71 4.99 -24.70
C ARG A 417 12.73 5.29 -23.60
N GLY A 418 13.50 4.26 -23.22
CA GLY A 418 14.56 4.34 -22.24
C GLY A 418 15.72 5.28 -22.66
N ASN A 419 16.51 5.76 -21.71
CA ASN A 419 17.64 6.65 -21.99
C ASN A 419 18.81 5.88 -22.65
N LEU A 420 19.12 6.26 -23.88
CA LEU A 420 20.21 5.72 -24.70
C LEU A 420 21.58 5.84 -24.03
N GLU A 421 21.80 6.85 -23.18
CA GLU A 421 23.11 7.13 -22.57
C GLU A 421 23.57 6.02 -21.61
N THR A 422 22.65 5.38 -20.88
CA THR A 422 22.99 4.23 -20.03
C THR A 422 22.96 2.90 -20.79
N GLY A 423 22.22 2.84 -21.91
CA GLY A 423 22.04 1.66 -22.75
C GLY A 423 21.31 0.46 -22.11
N ARG A 424 21.07 0.49 -20.79
CA ARG A 424 20.54 -0.66 -20.03
C ARG A 424 19.04 -0.82 -20.11
N ILE A 425 18.30 0.29 -20.06
CA ILE A 425 16.84 0.29 -20.20
C ILE A 425 16.52 0.87 -21.58
N ARG A 426 15.87 0.09 -22.42
CA ARG A 426 15.42 0.48 -23.78
C ARG A 426 13.95 0.86 -23.79
N LEU A 427 13.14 0.31 -22.88
CA LEU A 427 11.72 0.60 -22.75
C LEU A 427 11.30 0.64 -21.27
N PHE A 428 10.57 1.69 -20.91
CA PHE A 428 10.03 1.92 -19.58
C PHE A 428 8.50 1.88 -19.67
N VAL A 429 7.84 1.01 -18.91
CA VAL A 429 6.39 0.77 -19.02
C VAL A 429 5.73 0.82 -17.65
N ASN A 430 4.74 1.69 -17.50
CA ASN A 430 3.90 1.78 -16.32
C ASN A 430 2.65 0.91 -16.50
N SER A 431 2.35 0.03 -15.54
CA SER A 431 1.13 -0.78 -15.53
C SER A 431 -0.15 0.04 -15.29
N GLY A 432 -0.04 1.25 -14.76
CA GLY A 432 -1.17 2.15 -14.47
C GLY A 432 -1.85 1.83 -13.14
N SER A 433 -3.18 1.89 -13.08
CA SER A 433 -3.93 1.64 -11.83
C SER A 433 -5.33 1.12 -12.10
N TRP A 434 -5.87 0.39 -11.12
CA TRP A 434 -7.26 -0.05 -11.09
C TRP A 434 -8.13 0.83 -10.19
N MET A 435 -7.52 1.69 -9.39
CA MET A 435 -8.22 2.52 -8.41
C MET A 435 -8.86 3.74 -9.10
N ARG A 436 -10.18 3.91 -8.89
CA ARG A 436 -10.92 5.08 -9.37
C ARG A 436 -10.59 6.29 -8.53
N GLU A 437 -10.16 7.36 -9.19
CA GLU A 437 -9.94 8.65 -8.55
C GLU A 437 -10.94 9.69 -9.06
N ASP A 438 -11.42 10.52 -8.14
CA ASP A 438 -12.30 11.65 -8.47
C ASP A 438 -11.64 12.56 -9.51
N GLY A 439 -12.29 12.70 -10.67
CA GLY A 439 -11.85 13.59 -11.74
C GLY A 439 -10.89 12.97 -12.77
N LYS A 440 -10.49 11.69 -12.62
CA LYS A 440 -9.79 10.95 -13.68
C LYS A 440 -10.78 10.31 -14.66
N SER A 441 -10.38 10.21 -15.91
CA SER A 441 -11.15 9.51 -16.93
C SER A 441 -11.17 8.01 -16.64
N ASN A 442 -12.34 7.37 -16.77
CA ASN A 442 -12.44 5.91 -16.68
C ASN A 442 -11.59 5.19 -17.74
N ALA A 443 -11.21 5.88 -18.82
CA ALA A 443 -10.43 5.32 -19.93
C ALA A 443 -9.01 4.87 -19.55
N ASP A 444 -8.47 5.39 -18.45
CA ASP A 444 -7.09 5.14 -18.02
C ASP A 444 -7.01 4.21 -16.79
N LEU A 445 -8.11 3.52 -16.49
CA LEU A 445 -8.24 2.60 -15.36
C LEU A 445 -8.31 1.15 -15.80
N ASP A 446 -8.08 0.26 -14.85
CA ASP A 446 -8.12 -1.21 -15.01
C ASP A 446 -7.09 -1.69 -16.03
N THR A 447 -5.95 -1.00 -16.08
CA THR A 447 -4.86 -1.33 -16.98
C THR A 447 -3.95 -2.40 -16.39
N PHE A 448 -3.37 -3.20 -17.28
CA PHE A 448 -2.43 -4.26 -16.91
C PHE A 448 -1.44 -4.50 -18.04
N ILE A 449 -0.30 -5.09 -17.71
CA ILE A 449 0.69 -5.49 -18.70
C ILE A 449 0.52 -6.97 -19.00
N TYR A 450 0.50 -7.29 -20.29
CA TYR A 450 0.51 -8.64 -20.82
C TYR A 450 1.83 -8.88 -21.54
N ILE A 451 2.51 -9.98 -21.22
CA ILE A 451 3.79 -10.35 -21.82
C ILE A 451 3.72 -11.81 -22.26
N ASP A 452 4.03 -12.08 -23.51
CA ASP A 452 4.18 -13.43 -24.05
C ASP A 452 5.39 -13.50 -25.00
N LYS A 453 5.55 -14.61 -25.72
CA LYS A 453 6.65 -14.78 -26.67
C LYS A 453 6.66 -13.75 -27.82
N ALA A 454 5.52 -13.14 -28.15
CA ALA A 454 5.42 -12.13 -29.20
C ALA A 454 5.89 -10.77 -28.70
N GLY A 455 5.76 -10.50 -27.40
CA GLY A 455 6.34 -9.34 -26.74
C GLY A 455 5.45 -8.80 -25.63
N ILE A 456 5.50 -7.48 -25.44
CA ILE A 456 4.81 -6.76 -24.36
C ILE A 456 3.66 -5.91 -24.91
N CYS A 457 2.52 -5.97 -24.23
CA CYS A 457 1.34 -5.14 -24.48
C CYS A 457 0.92 -4.42 -23.20
N CYS A 458 0.42 -3.20 -23.35
CA CYS A 458 -0.31 -2.50 -22.30
C CYS A 458 -1.80 -2.55 -22.65
N LEU A 459 -2.58 -3.23 -21.81
CA LEU A 459 -3.97 -3.58 -22.04
C LEU A 459 -4.85 -2.98 -20.94
N ARG A 460 -6.15 -2.97 -21.20
CA ARG A 460 -7.19 -2.50 -20.28
C ARG A 460 -8.31 -3.51 -20.19
N TRP A 461 -8.79 -3.77 -18.98
CA TRP A 461 -10.01 -4.53 -18.75
C TRP A 461 -11.22 -3.60 -18.83
N ASN A 462 -12.14 -3.87 -19.76
CA ASN A 462 -13.44 -3.24 -19.81
C ASN A 462 -14.44 -4.14 -19.09
N ASP A 463 -14.67 -3.84 -17.83
CA ASP A 463 -15.54 -4.62 -16.95
C ASP A 463 -17.02 -4.60 -17.36
N GLU A 464 -17.49 -3.52 -17.98
CA GLU A 464 -18.89 -3.39 -18.44
C GLU A 464 -19.17 -4.31 -19.63
N GLU A 465 -18.18 -4.44 -20.53
CA GLU A 465 -18.30 -5.25 -21.74
C GLU A 465 -17.68 -6.64 -21.61
N GLY A 466 -17.00 -6.94 -20.50
CA GLY A 466 -16.33 -8.22 -20.26
C GLY A 466 -15.22 -8.53 -21.26
N ARG A 467 -14.51 -7.51 -21.76
CA ARG A 467 -13.49 -7.66 -22.79
C ARG A 467 -12.20 -6.90 -22.47
N VAL A 468 -11.14 -7.29 -23.16
CA VAL A 468 -9.86 -6.59 -23.10
C VAL A 468 -9.74 -5.61 -24.27
N GLU A 469 -9.15 -4.45 -23.99
CA GLU A 469 -8.89 -3.37 -24.92
C GLU A 469 -7.40 -3.02 -24.94
N CYS A 470 -6.93 -2.44 -26.05
CA CYS A 470 -5.61 -1.84 -26.08
C CYS A 470 -5.61 -0.51 -25.34
N TYR A 471 -4.71 -0.36 -24.36
CA TYR A 471 -4.42 0.97 -23.86
C TYR A 471 -3.66 1.77 -24.93
N ARG A 472 -4.02 3.05 -25.09
CA ARG A 472 -3.40 3.93 -26.08
C ARG A 472 -3.00 5.26 -25.45
N LYS A 473 -1.71 5.57 -25.51
CA LYS A 473 -1.10 6.80 -24.99
C LYS A 473 -1.36 7.97 -25.94
N ASP A 474 -1.75 9.12 -25.38
CA ASP A 474 -1.79 10.40 -26.10
C ASP A 474 -0.38 10.95 -26.33
N LYS A 475 0.00 11.23 -27.59
CA LYS A 475 1.32 11.79 -27.93
C LYS A 475 1.35 13.32 -28.13
N GLY A 476 0.25 14.02 -27.90
CA GLY A 476 0.19 15.49 -28.07
C GLY A 476 0.48 16.00 -29.50
N GLY A 477 0.52 15.11 -30.50
CA GLY A 477 0.71 15.41 -31.92
C GLY A 477 -0.50 15.02 -32.78
N PRO A 478 -0.50 15.33 -34.09
CA PRO A 478 -1.63 15.08 -34.99
C PRO A 478 -1.95 13.59 -35.22
N GLU A 479 -1.05 12.68 -34.85
CA GLU A 479 -1.19 11.22 -35.07
C GLU A 479 -2.13 10.49 -34.09
N GLY A 480 -2.71 11.17 -33.08
CA GLY A 480 -3.67 10.56 -32.16
C GLY A 480 -3.07 9.54 -31.18
N LYS A 481 -3.95 8.78 -30.50
CA LYS A 481 -3.60 7.80 -29.47
C LYS A 481 -2.96 6.53 -30.05
N VAL A 482 -1.79 6.14 -29.54
CA VAL A 482 -0.98 5.01 -30.06
C VAL A 482 -0.87 3.87 -29.04
N PRO A 483 -1.10 2.59 -29.41
CA PRO A 483 -0.86 1.44 -28.52
C PRO A 483 0.64 1.12 -28.37
N LEU A 484 1.02 0.40 -27.30
CA LEU A 484 2.42 0.10 -26.98
C LEU A 484 3.16 -0.62 -28.12
N CYS A 485 2.54 -1.58 -28.79
CA CYS A 485 3.18 -2.35 -29.86
C CYS A 485 3.52 -1.45 -31.06
N GLU A 486 2.60 -0.57 -31.45
CA GLU A 486 2.84 0.42 -32.51
C GLU A 486 3.90 1.44 -32.07
N TYR A 487 3.91 1.84 -30.80
CA TYR A 487 4.95 2.71 -30.25
C TYR A 487 6.35 2.09 -30.39
N ILE A 488 6.53 0.83 -29.99
CA ILE A 488 7.81 0.11 -30.09
C ILE A 488 8.30 0.10 -31.55
N LEU A 489 7.41 -0.20 -32.50
CA LEU A 489 7.71 -0.22 -33.93
C LEU A 489 8.07 1.17 -34.47
N LYS A 490 7.21 2.17 -34.24
CA LYS A 490 7.43 3.56 -34.71
C LYS A 490 8.69 4.19 -34.11
N SER A 491 9.04 3.83 -32.88
CA SER A 491 10.22 4.34 -32.18
C SER A 491 11.50 3.51 -32.44
N ASN A 492 11.41 2.45 -33.26
CA ASN A 492 12.52 1.54 -33.59
C ASN A 492 13.26 1.01 -32.35
N ILE A 493 12.49 0.56 -31.35
CA ILE A 493 13.05 0.06 -30.08
C ILE A 493 13.34 -1.44 -30.22
N GLN A 494 14.62 -1.82 -30.21
CA GLN A 494 15.05 -3.21 -30.26
C GLN A 494 15.05 -3.83 -28.86
N LEU A 495 14.09 -4.71 -28.58
CA LEU A 495 13.95 -5.36 -27.26
C LEU A 495 14.69 -6.70 -27.14
N ARG A 496 15.08 -7.30 -28.27
CA ARG A 496 15.90 -8.50 -28.33
C ARG A 496 17.34 -8.10 -28.65
N ASP A 497 18.29 -8.88 -28.15
CA ASP A 497 19.72 -8.72 -28.45
C ASP A 497 20.12 -9.44 -29.74
#